data_AF-A0A812WCS6-F1
#
_entry.id   AF-A0A812WCS6-F1
#
_cell.length_a   1.000
_cell.length_b   1.000
_cell.length_c   1.000
_cell.angle_alpha   90.00
_cell.angle_beta   90.00
_cell.angle_gamma   90.00
#
_symmetry.space_group_name_H-M   'P 1'
#
loop_
_entity.id
_entity.type
_entity.pdbx_description
1 polymer ?
#
loop_
_entity_poly.entity_id
_entity_poly.type
_entity_poly.pdbx_seq_one_letter_code
_entity_poly.pdbx_strand_id
1 'polypeptide(L)'
;MLAPPEKCFDAYYTALKCCNAADSFWTQLCWQGQWQSVNCCNSWALQARDHLQKKLRQAKLSKGPVASAFDLSEFSIMGMSDTATTWVVTDADLLARESFQLGHRQLPDRCSHEALREDEESAAIHLWDMLGHRRTGRLLNIGAGSWRDPLWAIALHRNVTGLFVDPVGPPKDMPPLKGIRFVSEFVRPHNMPRLLRSAGFRSRPGFPVPIDFMKVDVDSCDCVLASIGLQFVRPSIIIMEINWSLPPPLRFVRQCHDDWSRMWQYWMRVGFSLSTHGCSLSGALAELTKFGYSLFRVAGHVNAFFVHRDVAASLGGAEVDEVSCFNQAWQESSVTRYVHWRLIHDWRTGSVVDALNHVWGNFTSYDSIFNISHIPFALAV
;
A
#
# COMPACT_ATOMS: atom_id res chain seq x y z
N MET A 1 -5.26 -33.23 -8.78
CA MET A 1 -5.98 -32.18 -8.03
C MET A 1 -4.96 -31.37 -7.26
N LEU A 2 -4.81 -30.10 -7.60
CA LEU A 2 -3.79 -29.18 -7.08
C LEU A 2 -4.31 -28.52 -5.80
N ALA A 3 -3.48 -28.43 -4.77
CA ALA A 3 -3.76 -27.61 -3.59
C ALA A 3 -3.45 -26.12 -3.89
N PRO A 4 -4.12 -25.14 -3.23
CA PRO A 4 -4.01 -23.73 -3.60
C PRO A 4 -2.70 -23.07 -3.12
N PRO A 5 -2.25 -21.96 -3.76
CA PRO A 5 -0.94 -21.32 -3.52
C PRO A 5 -0.82 -20.47 -2.25
N GLU A 6 -1.83 -20.46 -1.38
CA GLU A 6 -1.89 -19.60 -0.18
C GLU A 6 -0.97 -20.05 0.98
N LYS A 7 -0.17 -21.10 0.79
CA LYS A 7 0.68 -21.70 1.85
C LYS A 7 2.17 -21.42 1.74
N CYS A 8 2.60 -20.45 0.91
CA CYS A 8 4.02 -20.15 0.72
C CYS A 8 4.55 -18.97 1.56
N PHE A 9 3.69 -18.23 2.28
CA PHE A 9 4.13 -17.15 3.18
C PHE A 9 4.70 -17.62 4.52
N ASP A 10 4.93 -18.92 4.59
CA ASP A 10 5.14 -19.66 5.81
C ASP A 10 6.67 -19.95 5.97
N ALA A 11 7.55 -19.56 5.03
CA ALA A 11 8.96 -19.97 5.03
C ALA A 11 9.85 -19.57 6.24
N TYR A 12 9.42 -18.67 7.14
CA TYR A 12 10.09 -18.47 8.45
C TYR A 12 9.32 -19.12 9.60
N TYR A 13 8.00 -18.93 9.70
CA TYR A 13 7.17 -19.46 10.80
C TYR A 13 6.72 -20.93 10.60
N THR A 14 6.64 -21.41 9.36
CA THR A 14 6.50 -22.82 8.93
C THR A 14 7.81 -23.50 8.64
N ALA A 15 8.91 -22.80 8.35
CA ALA A 15 10.22 -23.43 8.60
C ALA A 15 10.36 -23.77 10.09
N LEU A 16 9.89 -22.90 10.99
CA LEU A 16 9.78 -23.18 12.43
C LEU A 16 8.71 -24.23 12.79
N LYS A 17 7.54 -24.25 12.14
CA LYS A 17 6.46 -25.22 12.43
C LYS A 17 6.54 -26.56 11.71
N CYS A 18 6.92 -26.65 10.43
CA CYS A 18 7.20 -27.93 9.76
C CYS A 18 8.32 -28.68 10.49
N CYS A 19 9.32 -27.98 11.04
CA CYS A 19 10.37 -28.62 11.84
C CYS A 19 9.90 -29.09 13.22
N ASN A 20 8.81 -28.54 13.76
CA ASN A 20 8.26 -28.94 15.06
C ASN A 20 7.03 -29.87 14.96
N ALA A 21 6.44 -30.05 13.78
CA ALA A 21 5.24 -30.86 13.57
C ALA A 21 5.38 -31.99 12.54
N ALA A 22 6.50 -32.11 11.83
CA ALA A 22 6.82 -33.29 11.03
C ALA A 22 7.62 -34.31 11.85
N ASP A 23 7.28 -35.59 11.68
CA ASP A 23 8.10 -36.71 12.13
C ASP A 23 9.57 -36.44 11.77
N SER A 24 10.45 -36.62 12.75
CA SER A 24 11.89 -36.29 12.71
C SER A 24 12.60 -36.76 11.43
N PHE A 25 12.09 -37.83 10.81
CA PHE A 25 12.57 -38.42 9.57
C PHE A 25 12.37 -37.53 8.32
N TRP A 26 11.19 -36.96 8.10
CA TRP A 26 10.90 -36.15 6.90
C TRP A 26 11.59 -34.80 6.92
N THR A 27 11.80 -34.27 8.13
CA THR A 27 12.55 -33.02 8.37
C THR A 27 14.01 -33.18 7.92
N GLN A 28 14.65 -34.32 8.20
CA GLN A 28 16.04 -34.55 7.79
C GLN A 28 16.20 -34.64 6.26
N LEU A 29 15.30 -35.33 5.56
CA LEU A 29 15.39 -35.53 4.12
C LEU A 29 15.16 -34.25 3.31
N CYS A 30 14.23 -33.39 3.74
CA CYS A 30 13.99 -32.09 3.12
C CYS A 30 15.13 -31.10 3.39
N TRP A 31 15.73 -31.16 4.58
CA TRP A 31 16.90 -30.33 4.95
C TRP A 31 18.20 -30.75 4.28
N GLN A 32 18.38 -32.05 3.99
CA GLN A 32 19.57 -32.59 3.32
C GLN A 32 19.52 -32.53 1.79
N GLY A 33 18.42 -32.02 1.20
CA GLY A 33 18.27 -31.93 -0.26
C GLY A 33 18.10 -33.28 -0.96
N GLN A 34 17.72 -34.32 -0.22
CA GLN A 34 17.62 -35.69 -0.74
C GLN A 34 16.26 -36.02 -1.35
N TRP A 35 15.31 -35.08 -1.34
CA TRP A 35 13.98 -35.26 -1.92
C TRP A 35 13.72 -34.31 -3.09
N GLN A 36 13.86 -34.82 -4.32
CA GLN A 36 13.62 -34.13 -5.58
C GLN A 36 12.17 -34.32 -6.05
N SER A 37 11.19 -33.87 -5.27
CA SER A 37 9.83 -33.75 -5.79
C SER A 37 9.66 -32.37 -6.43
N VAL A 38 8.98 -32.32 -7.58
CA VAL A 38 8.71 -31.10 -8.37
C VAL A 38 7.96 -30.02 -7.58
N ASN A 39 7.43 -30.36 -6.39
CA ASN A 39 6.63 -29.50 -5.53
C ASN A 39 7.35 -29.09 -4.22
N CYS A 40 8.63 -29.42 -4.04
CA CYS A 40 9.40 -28.98 -2.89
C CYS A 40 10.51 -28.01 -3.32
N CYS A 41 10.32 -26.74 -2.93
CA CYS A 41 11.32 -25.67 -2.97
C CYS A 41 12.04 -25.52 -4.32
N ASN A 42 11.47 -24.68 -5.19
CA ASN A 42 12.15 -24.17 -6.36
C ASN A 42 13.58 -23.74 -5.98
N SER A 43 14.59 -24.00 -6.82
CA SER A 43 16.00 -23.74 -6.48
C SER A 43 16.24 -22.31 -6.02
N TRP A 44 15.42 -21.37 -6.48
CA TRP A 44 15.43 -19.96 -6.09
C TRP A 44 14.94 -19.72 -4.66
N ALA A 45 13.95 -20.49 -4.17
CA ALA A 45 13.50 -20.43 -2.78
C ALA A 45 14.56 -20.97 -1.82
N LEU A 46 15.29 -22.02 -2.21
CA LEU A 46 16.45 -22.51 -1.45
C LEU A 46 17.59 -21.49 -1.45
N GLN A 47 17.88 -20.85 -2.58
CA GLN A 47 18.87 -19.78 -2.66
C GLN A 47 18.48 -18.56 -1.80
N ALA A 48 17.20 -18.16 -1.81
CA ALA A 48 16.70 -17.08 -0.95
C ALA A 48 16.78 -17.45 0.53
N ARG A 49 16.44 -18.69 0.90
CA ARG A 49 16.64 -19.23 2.27
C ARG A 49 18.10 -19.19 2.69
N ASP A 50 19.01 -19.68 1.84
CA ASP A 50 20.43 -19.77 2.18
C ASP A 50 21.06 -18.36 2.27
N HIS A 51 20.64 -17.45 1.39
CA HIS A 51 21.00 -16.03 1.47
C HIS A 51 20.49 -15.39 2.76
N LEU A 52 19.23 -15.63 3.12
CA LEU A 52 18.59 -15.18 4.36
C LEU A 52 19.30 -15.72 5.60
N GLN A 53 19.61 -17.01 5.64
CA GLN A 53 20.32 -17.65 6.74
C GLN A 53 21.75 -17.09 6.87
N LYS A 54 22.44 -16.85 5.76
CA LYS A 54 23.76 -16.21 5.75
C LYS A 54 23.68 -14.79 6.31
N LYS A 55 22.72 -13.98 5.87
CA LYS A 55 22.49 -12.61 6.36
C LYS A 55 22.11 -12.57 7.84
N LEU A 56 21.25 -13.47 8.30
CA LEU A 56 20.87 -13.60 9.71
C LEU A 56 22.05 -14.02 10.59
N ARG A 57 22.92 -14.94 10.12
CA ARG A 57 24.16 -15.29 10.83
C ARG A 57 25.11 -14.08 10.89
N GLN A 58 25.25 -13.35 9.79
CA GLN A 58 26.06 -12.12 9.77
C GLN A 58 25.52 -11.05 10.73
N ALA A 59 24.20 -10.86 10.80
CA ALA A 59 23.56 -9.93 11.73
C ALA A 59 23.71 -10.36 13.19
N LYS A 60 23.55 -11.65 13.51
CA LYS A 60 23.75 -12.18 14.88
C LYS A 60 25.21 -12.10 15.34
N LEU A 61 26.16 -12.12 14.42
CA LEU A 61 27.60 -12.07 14.71
C LEU A 61 28.16 -10.64 14.68
N SER A 62 27.39 -9.65 14.21
CA SER A 62 27.84 -8.26 14.22
C SER A 62 27.73 -7.71 15.65
N LYS A 63 28.85 -7.26 16.22
CA LYS A 63 28.87 -6.52 17.50
C LYS A 63 28.50 -5.04 17.31
N GLY A 64 27.58 -4.78 16.38
CA GLY A 64 27.31 -3.47 15.82
C GLY A 64 25.85 -3.02 15.98
N PRO A 65 25.52 -1.81 15.49
CA PRO A 65 24.36 -0.97 15.91
C PRO A 65 22.96 -1.54 15.67
N VAL A 66 22.81 -2.76 15.14
CA VAL A 66 21.52 -3.46 15.10
C VAL A 66 21.01 -3.76 16.53
N ALA A 67 21.91 -3.73 17.52
CA ALA A 67 21.61 -3.86 18.95
C ALA A 67 21.27 -2.54 19.67
N SER A 68 21.43 -1.37 19.02
CA SER A 68 21.15 -0.05 19.58
C SER A 68 20.80 0.92 18.45
N ALA A 69 19.50 1.08 18.17
CA ALA A 69 18.97 1.72 16.97
C ALA A 69 19.34 3.22 16.82
N PHE A 70 19.96 3.53 15.67
CA PHE A 70 20.10 4.80 14.92
C PHE A 70 20.64 6.07 15.59
N ASP A 71 21.74 6.59 15.02
CA ASP A 71 22.11 8.00 15.05
C ASP A 71 21.15 8.79 14.14
N LEU A 72 20.40 9.73 14.73
CA LEU A 72 19.33 10.48 14.07
C LEU A 72 19.85 11.62 13.16
N SER A 73 21.17 11.88 13.12
CA SER A 73 21.73 13.03 12.39
C SER A 73 21.71 12.90 10.86
N GLU A 74 21.71 11.67 10.32
CA GLU A 74 21.67 11.41 8.86
C GLU A 74 20.32 11.72 8.20
N PHE A 75 19.22 11.79 8.98
CA PHE A 75 17.87 12.01 8.47
C PHE A 75 17.62 13.45 7.96
N SER A 76 18.42 14.41 8.43
CA SER A 76 18.37 15.82 8.02
C SER A 76 18.83 16.04 6.56
N ILE A 77 19.64 15.13 6.02
CA ILE A 77 20.31 15.29 4.71
C ILE A 77 19.46 14.69 3.57
N MET A 78 18.52 13.80 3.88
CA MET A 78 17.75 13.03 2.88
C MET A 78 16.41 13.69 2.47
N GLY A 79 16.16 14.94 2.85
CA GLY A 79 14.95 15.66 2.46
C GLY A 79 13.65 15.04 3.02
N MET A 80 13.73 14.37 4.18
CA MET A 80 12.53 14.09 4.97
C MET A 80 11.78 15.40 5.15
N SER A 81 10.49 15.45 4.79
CA SER A 81 9.70 16.64 5.12
C SER A 81 9.69 16.79 6.63
N ASP A 82 9.94 18.00 7.16
CA ASP A 82 9.86 18.32 8.60
C ASP A 82 8.56 17.82 9.25
N THR A 83 7.52 17.63 8.44
CA THR A 83 6.27 17.00 8.84
C THR A 83 6.46 15.59 9.41
N ALA A 84 7.28 14.71 8.84
CA ALA A 84 7.39 13.30 9.26
C ALA A 84 8.16 13.11 10.59
N THR A 85 9.01 14.06 10.96
CA THR A 85 9.81 14.04 12.20
C THR A 85 9.09 14.72 13.37
N THR A 86 7.94 15.36 13.15
CA THR A 86 7.21 16.16 14.15
C THR A 86 5.87 15.56 14.58
N TRP A 87 5.55 14.31 14.20
CA TRP A 87 4.29 13.66 14.61
C TRP A 87 4.33 13.30 16.09
N VAL A 88 3.52 14.01 16.88
CA VAL A 88 3.26 13.71 18.29
C VAL A 88 1.99 12.88 18.38
N VAL A 89 2.01 11.79 19.14
CA VAL A 89 0.80 11.01 19.45
C VAL A 89 -0.22 11.93 20.12
N THR A 90 -1.38 12.12 19.49
CA THR A 90 -2.43 13.01 19.97
C THR A 90 -3.50 12.24 20.74
N ASP A 91 -4.28 12.94 21.55
CA ASP A 91 -5.46 12.36 22.21
C ASP A 91 -6.47 11.78 21.20
N ALA A 92 -6.53 12.31 19.98
CA ALA A 92 -7.37 11.76 18.92
C ALA A 92 -6.92 10.36 18.48
N ASP A 93 -5.61 10.08 18.52
CA ASP A 93 -5.05 8.79 18.15
C ASP A 93 -5.29 7.73 19.23
N LEU A 94 -5.31 8.17 20.50
CA LEU A 94 -5.70 7.33 21.64
C LEU A 94 -7.22 7.05 21.63
N LEU A 95 -8.04 8.06 21.29
CA LEU A 95 -9.49 7.92 21.15
C LEU A 95 -9.89 6.99 20.00
N ALA A 96 -9.21 7.05 18.85
CA ALA A 96 -9.39 6.08 17.75
C ALA A 96 -9.14 4.63 18.20
N ARG A 97 -8.36 4.43 19.26
CA ARG A 97 -8.08 3.12 19.83
C ARG A 97 -9.11 2.66 20.86
N GLU A 98 -9.60 3.56 21.69
CA GLU A 98 -10.82 3.31 22.46
C GLU A 98 -11.98 2.98 21.50
N SER A 99 -11.98 3.55 20.29
CA SER A 99 -12.93 3.18 19.24
C SER A 99 -12.83 1.76 18.74
N PHE A 100 -11.61 1.22 18.71
CA PHE A 100 -11.35 -0.19 18.42
C PHE A 100 -12.01 -1.14 19.43
N GLN A 101 -12.23 -0.70 20.67
CA GLN A 101 -12.79 -1.51 21.75
C GLN A 101 -14.28 -1.23 22.02
N LEU A 102 -14.74 0.00 21.77
CA LEU A 102 -16.07 0.47 22.20
C LEU A 102 -17.16 0.37 21.13
N GLY A 103 -16.83 0.04 19.88
CA GLY A 103 -17.81 -0.07 18.79
C GLY A 103 -18.43 1.29 18.45
N HIS A 104 -17.92 1.94 17.40
CA HIS A 104 -18.29 3.32 17.13
C HIS A 104 -19.56 3.51 16.29
N ARG A 105 -20.11 4.72 16.52
CA ARG A 105 -21.21 5.46 15.88
C ARG A 105 -21.81 4.83 14.62
N GLN A 106 -23.14 4.85 14.52
CA GLN A 106 -23.90 4.58 13.29
C GLN A 106 -23.50 5.57 12.18
N LEU A 107 -22.42 5.26 11.46
CA LEU A 107 -22.02 5.93 10.24
C LEU A 107 -22.64 5.20 9.04
N PRO A 108 -22.78 5.86 7.88
CA PRO A 108 -23.27 5.22 6.66
C PRO A 108 -22.48 3.95 6.36
N ASP A 109 -23.19 2.89 6.00
CA ASP A 109 -22.60 1.58 5.76
C ASP A 109 -21.85 1.52 4.43
N ARG A 110 -20.64 2.08 4.44
CA ARG A 110 -19.77 2.20 3.24
C ARG A 110 -18.53 1.32 3.33
N CYS A 111 -18.39 0.59 4.41
CA CYS A 111 -17.34 -0.41 4.59
C CYS A 111 -17.91 -1.76 5.02
N SER A 112 -19.21 -2.01 4.80
CA SER A 112 -19.79 -3.34 4.98
C SER A 112 -19.16 -4.36 4.05
N HIS A 113 -19.42 -5.62 4.38
CA HIS A 113 -19.24 -6.75 3.47
C HIS A 113 -19.85 -6.50 2.08
N GLU A 114 -21.03 -5.90 1.98
CA GLU A 114 -21.65 -5.55 0.69
C GLU A 114 -20.81 -4.51 -0.07
N ALA A 115 -20.36 -3.46 0.60
CA ALA A 115 -19.53 -2.43 0.00
C ALA A 115 -18.15 -2.95 -0.42
N LEU A 116 -17.58 -3.91 0.31
CA LEU A 116 -16.30 -4.56 0.00
C LEU A 116 -16.42 -5.55 -1.17
N ARG A 117 -17.60 -6.14 -1.38
CA ARG A 117 -17.86 -7.07 -2.50
C ARG A 117 -18.13 -6.37 -3.83
N GLU A 118 -18.46 -5.08 -3.80
CA GLU A 118 -18.46 -4.27 -5.02
C GLU A 118 -17.03 -4.18 -5.55
N ASP A 119 -16.83 -4.59 -6.80
CA ASP A 119 -15.54 -4.46 -7.46
C ASP A 119 -15.19 -2.98 -7.68
N GLU A 120 -13.89 -2.71 -7.82
CA GLU A 120 -13.37 -1.35 -7.86
C GLU A 120 -13.84 -0.58 -9.10
N GLU A 121 -14.04 -1.28 -10.22
CA GLU A 121 -14.51 -0.69 -11.47
C GLU A 121 -15.96 -0.23 -11.32
N SER A 122 -16.82 -1.08 -10.78
CA SER A 122 -18.22 -0.76 -10.47
C SER A 122 -18.32 0.41 -9.49
N ALA A 123 -17.54 0.37 -8.40
CA ALA A 123 -17.51 1.44 -7.40
C ALA A 123 -17.07 2.79 -8.02
N ALA A 124 -16.05 2.78 -8.89
CA ALA A 124 -15.58 3.97 -9.57
C ALA A 124 -16.59 4.52 -10.59
N ILE A 125 -17.25 3.65 -11.37
CA ILE A 125 -18.32 4.04 -12.31
C ILE A 125 -19.49 4.66 -11.55
N HIS A 126 -19.93 4.04 -10.45
CA HIS A 126 -21.04 4.56 -9.65
C HIS A 126 -20.69 5.94 -9.09
N LEU A 127 -19.50 6.10 -8.50
CA LEU A 127 -19.03 7.39 -8.00
C LEU A 127 -18.92 8.44 -9.12
N TRP A 128 -18.45 8.04 -10.30
CA TRP A 128 -18.42 8.90 -11.48
C TRP A 128 -19.83 9.39 -11.86
N ASP A 129 -20.83 8.52 -11.83
CA ASP A 129 -22.21 8.90 -12.16
C ASP A 129 -22.83 9.79 -11.07
N MET A 130 -22.52 9.55 -9.80
CA MET A 130 -22.93 10.40 -8.67
C MET A 130 -22.37 11.83 -8.75
N LEU A 131 -21.17 12.03 -9.32
CA LEU A 131 -20.62 13.38 -9.54
C LEU A 131 -21.48 14.22 -10.50
N GLY A 132 -22.25 13.59 -11.39
CA GLY A 132 -23.25 14.26 -12.24
C GLY A 132 -22.68 15.42 -13.06
N HIS A 133 -23.21 16.62 -12.87
CA HIS A 133 -22.79 17.83 -13.59
C HIS A 133 -21.49 18.46 -13.05
N ARG A 134 -20.96 17.97 -11.92
CA ARG A 134 -19.71 18.49 -11.32
C ARG A 134 -18.45 17.91 -11.96
N ARG A 135 -18.61 16.97 -12.89
CA ARG A 135 -17.51 16.32 -13.59
C ARG A 135 -16.77 17.30 -14.50
N THR A 136 -15.46 17.14 -14.52
CA THR A 136 -14.50 17.87 -15.36
C THR A 136 -14.14 17.11 -16.64
N GLY A 137 -14.42 15.80 -16.70
CA GLY A 137 -13.99 14.93 -17.79
C GLY A 137 -12.51 14.55 -17.71
N ARG A 138 -11.87 14.66 -16.54
CA ARG A 138 -10.40 14.54 -16.40
C ARG A 138 -9.99 13.46 -15.41
N LEU A 139 -9.10 12.58 -15.85
CA LEU A 139 -8.56 11.45 -15.07
C LEU A 139 -7.04 11.54 -14.95
N LEU A 140 -6.51 11.11 -13.81
CA LEU A 140 -5.08 10.85 -13.60
C LEU A 140 -4.91 9.45 -13.04
N ASN A 141 -4.18 8.58 -13.75
CA ASN A 141 -3.89 7.24 -13.30
C ASN A 141 -2.38 7.01 -13.21
N ILE A 142 -1.89 6.73 -12.00
CA ILE A 142 -0.49 6.42 -11.69
C ILE A 142 -0.46 4.95 -11.27
N GLY A 143 0.10 4.08 -12.11
CA GLY A 143 -0.06 2.63 -11.96
C GLY A 143 -1.07 2.00 -12.93
N ALA A 144 -1.12 2.52 -14.15
CA ALA A 144 -2.16 2.20 -15.13
C ALA A 144 -1.96 0.88 -15.92
N GLY A 145 -0.98 0.05 -15.54
CA GLY A 145 -0.59 -1.15 -16.31
C GLY A 145 -1.55 -2.33 -16.22
N SER A 146 -2.49 -2.30 -15.28
CA SER A 146 -3.42 -3.41 -15.02
C SER A 146 -4.70 -3.31 -15.86
N TRP A 147 -5.21 -4.45 -16.32
CA TRP A 147 -6.51 -4.56 -16.98
C TRP A 147 -7.69 -4.31 -16.04
N ARG A 148 -7.53 -4.61 -14.74
CA ARG A 148 -8.57 -4.47 -13.72
C ARG A 148 -8.54 -3.10 -13.05
N ASP A 149 -8.01 -2.10 -13.73
CA ASP A 149 -7.89 -0.76 -13.19
C ASP A 149 -9.23 -0.02 -13.30
N PRO A 150 -9.77 0.52 -12.21
CA PRO A 150 -11.06 1.19 -12.20
C PRO A 150 -11.14 2.41 -13.12
N LEU A 151 -10.03 3.08 -13.39
CA LEU A 151 -10.03 4.25 -14.27
C LEU A 151 -10.05 3.85 -15.76
N TRP A 152 -9.61 2.64 -16.11
CA TRP A 152 -9.84 2.12 -17.46
C TRP A 152 -11.32 1.88 -17.74
N ALA A 153 -12.07 1.38 -16.76
CA ALA A 153 -13.52 1.18 -16.88
C ALA A 153 -14.25 2.50 -17.18
N ILE A 154 -13.89 3.59 -16.47
CA ILE A 154 -14.41 4.93 -16.76
C ILE A 154 -13.99 5.38 -18.17
N ALA A 155 -12.70 5.26 -18.51
CA ALA A 155 -12.17 5.74 -19.78
C ALA A 155 -12.76 5.05 -21.01
N LEU A 156 -13.07 3.75 -20.91
CA LEU A 156 -13.68 2.96 -21.98
C LEU A 156 -15.15 3.36 -22.23
N HIS A 157 -15.87 3.77 -21.19
CA HIS A 157 -17.33 3.95 -21.26
C HIS A 157 -17.77 5.41 -21.26
N ARG A 158 -16.83 6.36 -21.13
CA ARG A 158 -17.12 7.78 -20.95
C ARG A 158 -16.19 8.62 -21.83
N ASN A 159 -16.67 9.76 -22.33
CA ASN A 159 -15.86 10.68 -23.12
C ASN A 159 -14.98 11.52 -22.18
N VAL A 160 -13.80 11.02 -21.85
CA VAL A 160 -12.88 11.59 -20.88
C VAL A 160 -11.51 11.90 -21.48
N THR A 161 -10.76 12.73 -20.78
CA THR A 161 -9.36 13.03 -21.06
C THR A 161 -8.52 12.69 -19.85
N GLY A 162 -7.23 12.41 -20.04
CA GLY A 162 -6.40 12.11 -18.88
C GLY A 162 -4.97 11.70 -19.20
N LEU A 163 -4.21 11.51 -18.12
CA LEU A 163 -2.87 10.95 -18.15
C LEU A 163 -2.88 9.62 -17.42
N PHE A 164 -2.41 8.58 -18.12
CA PHE A 164 -2.22 7.25 -17.57
C PHE A 164 -0.72 6.96 -17.65
N VAL A 165 -0.11 6.55 -16.54
CA VAL A 165 1.33 6.33 -16.46
C VAL A 165 1.60 4.97 -15.84
N ASP A 166 2.39 4.16 -16.53
CA ASP A 166 2.90 2.89 -16.01
C ASP A 166 4.13 2.45 -16.84
N PRO A 167 5.21 1.91 -16.24
CA PRO A 167 6.34 1.39 -16.98
C PRO A 167 6.02 0.24 -17.95
N VAL A 168 4.97 -0.55 -17.72
CA VAL A 168 4.68 -1.76 -18.52
C VAL A 168 3.88 -1.51 -19.80
N GLY A 169 3.42 -0.28 -20.02
CA GLY A 169 2.54 0.06 -21.15
C GLY A 169 1.05 -0.13 -20.80
N PRO A 170 0.14 0.32 -21.68
CA PRO A 170 -1.27 0.04 -21.51
C PRO A 170 -1.53 -1.46 -21.65
N PRO A 171 -2.67 -1.96 -21.15
CA PRO A 171 -3.03 -3.35 -21.34
C PRO A 171 -3.06 -3.75 -22.83
N LYS A 172 -2.49 -4.91 -23.18
CA LYS A 172 -2.08 -5.26 -24.57
C LYS A 172 -3.18 -5.18 -25.63
N ASP A 173 -4.42 -5.46 -25.26
CA ASP A 173 -5.59 -5.49 -26.16
C ASP A 173 -6.46 -4.24 -26.02
N MET A 174 -5.97 -3.22 -25.31
CA MET A 174 -6.72 -2.01 -25.07
C MET A 174 -6.70 -1.11 -26.31
N PRO A 175 -7.87 -0.75 -26.88
CA PRO A 175 -7.90 0.16 -28.01
C PRO A 175 -7.36 1.54 -27.61
N PRO A 176 -6.70 2.28 -28.51
CA PRO A 176 -6.33 3.66 -28.25
C PRO A 176 -7.58 4.49 -27.91
N LEU A 177 -7.60 5.07 -26.71
CA LEU A 177 -8.70 5.91 -26.26
C LEU A 177 -8.41 7.37 -26.58
N LYS A 178 -9.24 7.97 -27.44
CA LYS A 178 -9.12 9.38 -27.78
C LYS A 178 -9.24 10.23 -26.52
N GLY A 179 -8.24 11.07 -26.25
CA GLY A 179 -8.21 11.93 -25.07
C GLY A 179 -7.42 11.37 -23.89
N ILE A 180 -7.15 10.05 -23.87
CA ILE A 180 -6.23 9.45 -22.90
C ILE A 180 -4.83 9.47 -23.48
N ARG A 181 -3.91 10.11 -22.75
CA ARG A 181 -2.48 10.01 -23.02
C ARG A 181 -1.88 8.97 -22.09
N PHE A 182 -1.34 7.91 -22.67
CA PHE A 182 -0.54 6.94 -21.93
C PHE A 182 0.96 7.31 -21.99
N VAL A 183 1.68 7.18 -20.89
CA VAL A 183 3.13 7.36 -20.81
C VAL A 183 3.77 6.13 -20.17
N SER A 184 4.69 5.50 -20.92
CA SER A 184 5.41 4.30 -20.46
C SER A 184 6.65 4.69 -19.65
N GLU A 185 6.47 5.11 -18.40
CA GLU A 185 7.56 5.60 -17.54
C GLU A 185 7.31 5.22 -16.07
N PHE A 186 8.37 5.00 -15.30
CA PHE A 186 8.27 4.92 -13.84
C PHE A 186 7.95 6.30 -13.27
N VAL A 187 6.89 6.44 -12.48
CA VAL A 187 6.61 7.69 -11.78
C VAL A 187 7.48 7.81 -10.54
N ARG A 188 8.14 8.95 -10.40
CA ARG A 188 9.07 9.27 -9.33
C ARG A 188 8.83 10.71 -8.86
N PRO A 189 9.22 11.07 -7.63
CA PRO A 189 9.06 12.45 -7.13
C PRO A 189 9.59 13.52 -8.08
N HIS A 190 10.77 13.30 -8.67
CA HIS A 190 11.44 14.30 -9.50
C HIS A 190 10.86 14.44 -10.92
N ASN A 191 10.24 13.38 -11.48
CA ASN A 191 9.70 13.44 -12.84
C ASN A 191 8.19 13.73 -12.89
N MET A 192 7.47 13.52 -11.78
CA MET A 192 6.02 13.70 -11.69
C MET A 192 5.55 15.11 -12.11
N PRO A 193 6.19 16.22 -11.69
CA PRO A 193 5.83 17.55 -12.19
C PRO A 193 5.91 17.69 -13.72
N ARG A 194 6.94 17.10 -14.35
CA ARG A 194 7.12 17.13 -15.81
C ARG A 194 6.01 16.33 -16.50
N LEU A 195 5.73 15.13 -16.00
CA LEU A 195 4.67 14.25 -16.54
C LEU A 195 3.32 14.96 -16.53
N LEU A 196 2.92 15.52 -15.38
CA LEU A 196 1.66 16.24 -15.21
C LEU A 196 1.54 17.46 -16.13
N ARG A 197 2.58 18.31 -16.18
CA ARG A 197 2.59 19.50 -17.06
C ARG A 197 2.51 19.12 -18.54
N SER A 198 3.18 18.04 -18.93
CA SER A 198 3.17 17.55 -20.32
C SER A 198 1.79 17.08 -20.76
N ALA A 199 0.97 16.60 -19.82
CA ALA A 199 -0.40 16.16 -20.06
C ALA A 199 -1.46 17.26 -19.91
N GLY A 200 -1.04 18.52 -19.73
CA GLY A 200 -1.96 19.65 -19.63
C GLY A 200 -2.48 19.93 -18.22
N PHE A 201 -2.00 19.22 -17.19
CA PHE A 201 -2.24 19.57 -15.78
C PHE A 201 -1.31 20.71 -15.35
N ARG A 202 -1.49 21.87 -15.98
CA ARG A 202 -0.74 23.09 -15.69
C ARG A 202 -1.46 23.86 -14.59
N SER A 203 -1.08 23.62 -13.34
CA SER A 203 -1.51 24.45 -12.21
C SER A 203 -0.66 25.71 -12.10
N ARG A 204 -1.25 26.76 -11.51
CA ARG A 204 -0.45 27.83 -10.89
C ARG A 204 -0.11 27.38 -9.47
N PRO A 205 1.03 27.78 -8.88
CA PRO A 205 1.33 27.50 -7.48
C PRO A 205 0.15 27.90 -6.58
N GLY A 206 -0.32 26.98 -5.73
CA GLY A 206 -1.50 27.16 -4.87
C GLY A 206 -2.86 26.96 -5.53
N PHE A 207 -2.93 26.74 -6.84
CA PHE A 207 -4.18 26.53 -7.59
C PHE A 207 -4.14 25.20 -8.37
N PRO A 208 -4.31 24.06 -7.69
CA PRO A 208 -4.31 22.76 -8.34
C PRO A 208 -5.48 22.63 -9.33
N VAL A 209 -5.23 21.97 -10.46
CA VAL A 209 -6.20 21.76 -11.55
C VAL A 209 -7.30 20.81 -11.08
N PRO A 210 -8.59 21.20 -11.12
CA PRO A 210 -9.68 20.30 -10.80
C PRO A 210 -9.70 19.11 -11.78
N ILE A 211 -9.79 17.90 -11.23
CA ILE A 211 -10.00 16.65 -11.98
C ILE A 211 -11.05 15.80 -11.28
N ASP A 212 -11.54 14.75 -11.92
CA ASP A 212 -12.57 13.90 -11.33
C ASP A 212 -11.94 12.83 -10.44
N PHE A 213 -11.00 12.07 -11.01
CA PHE A 213 -10.35 10.96 -10.32
C PHE A 213 -8.83 11.04 -10.41
N MET A 214 -8.18 10.67 -9.31
CA MET A 214 -6.78 10.29 -9.27
C MET A 214 -6.66 8.87 -8.72
N LYS A 215 -5.99 7.96 -9.43
CA LYS A 215 -5.57 6.66 -8.88
C LYS A 215 -4.06 6.63 -8.67
N VAL A 216 -3.62 6.08 -7.54
CA VAL A 216 -2.19 5.84 -7.25
C VAL A 216 -2.00 4.42 -6.73
N ASP A 217 -1.25 3.63 -7.49
CA ASP A 217 -1.02 2.20 -7.28
C ASP A 217 0.27 1.78 -8.00
N VAL A 218 1.42 2.07 -7.39
CA VAL A 218 2.74 1.79 -7.97
C VAL A 218 3.53 0.79 -7.15
N ASP A 219 2.85 0.03 -6.28
CA ASP A 219 3.41 -0.94 -5.35
C ASP A 219 4.62 -0.38 -4.56
N SER A 220 4.67 0.93 -4.25
CA SER A 220 5.92 1.57 -3.76
C SER A 220 5.72 2.70 -2.76
N CYS A 221 5.60 3.95 -3.20
CA CYS A 221 5.50 5.13 -2.35
C CYS A 221 4.22 5.92 -2.66
N ASP A 222 3.09 5.22 -2.69
CA ASP A 222 1.80 5.72 -3.19
C ASP A 222 1.38 7.02 -2.51
N CYS A 223 1.44 7.07 -1.18
CA CYS A 223 1.13 8.28 -0.40
C CYS A 223 2.04 9.48 -0.74
N VAL A 224 3.32 9.25 -1.00
CA VAL A 224 4.27 10.31 -1.35
C VAL A 224 3.95 10.85 -2.75
N LEU A 225 3.74 9.97 -3.72
CA LEU A 225 3.36 10.37 -5.08
C LEU A 225 2.00 11.08 -5.11
N ALA A 226 1.02 10.59 -4.34
CA ALA A 226 -0.27 11.26 -4.20
C ALA A 226 -0.09 12.68 -3.66
N SER A 227 0.67 12.86 -2.58
CA SER A 227 0.94 14.17 -1.97
C SER A 227 1.61 15.14 -2.94
N ILE A 228 2.55 14.67 -3.76
CA ILE A 228 3.16 15.47 -4.83
C ILE A 228 2.12 15.83 -5.90
N GLY A 229 1.31 14.85 -6.34
CA GLY A 229 0.26 15.05 -7.31
C GLY A 229 -0.77 16.09 -6.89
N LEU A 230 -1.15 16.09 -5.61
CA LEU A 230 -2.13 17.02 -5.04
C LEU A 230 -1.65 18.49 -5.03
N GLN A 231 -0.36 18.75 -5.23
CA GLN A 231 0.15 20.10 -5.48
C GLN A 231 -0.21 20.62 -6.89
N PHE A 232 -0.52 19.72 -7.81
CA PHE A 232 -0.81 20.04 -9.22
C PHE A 232 -2.26 19.81 -9.60
N VAL A 233 -2.91 18.81 -9.01
CA VAL A 233 -4.29 18.44 -9.31
C VAL A 233 -5.12 18.39 -8.04
N ARG A 234 -6.43 18.62 -8.19
CA ARG A 234 -7.41 18.52 -7.12
C ARG A 234 -8.51 17.56 -7.57
N PRO A 235 -8.29 16.24 -7.42
CA PRO A 235 -9.30 15.26 -7.71
C PRO A 235 -10.55 15.44 -6.84
N SER A 236 -11.71 15.10 -7.39
CA SER A 236 -12.90 14.94 -6.56
C SER A 236 -12.80 13.68 -5.72
N ILE A 237 -12.19 12.63 -6.29
CA ILE A 237 -12.07 11.29 -5.71
C ILE A 237 -10.64 10.75 -5.92
N ILE A 238 -10.04 10.20 -4.88
CA ILE A 238 -8.76 9.50 -4.93
C ILE A 238 -9.01 8.02 -4.68
N ILE A 239 -8.45 7.17 -5.53
CA ILE A 239 -8.38 5.72 -5.35
C ILE A 239 -6.93 5.37 -5.04
N MET A 240 -6.67 4.66 -3.95
CA MET A 240 -5.31 4.36 -3.53
C MET A 240 -5.20 2.94 -3.01
N GLU A 241 -4.14 2.25 -3.45
CA GLU A 241 -3.80 0.94 -2.91
C GLU A 241 -3.30 1.10 -1.48
N ILE A 242 -3.87 0.31 -0.57
CA ILE A 242 -3.52 0.34 0.85
C ILE A 242 -2.78 -0.93 1.23
N ASN A 243 -1.71 -0.76 2.01
CA ASN A 243 -1.04 -1.87 2.67
C ASN A 243 -1.82 -2.29 3.93
N TRP A 244 -2.64 -3.33 3.78
CA TRP A 244 -3.49 -3.89 4.84
C TRP A 244 -2.72 -4.67 5.93
N SER A 245 -1.39 -4.73 5.83
CA SER A 245 -0.57 -5.39 6.86
C SER A 245 -0.41 -4.54 8.12
N LEU A 246 -0.80 -3.26 8.08
CA LEU A 246 -0.58 -2.31 9.16
C LEU A 246 -1.94 -1.80 9.66
N PRO A 247 -2.40 -2.26 10.84
CA PRO A 247 -3.70 -1.90 11.37
C PRO A 247 -3.71 -0.47 11.90
N PRO A 248 -4.81 0.28 11.77
CA PRO A 248 -5.02 1.51 12.51
C PRO A 248 -4.82 1.33 14.02
N PRO A 249 -4.34 2.36 14.74
CA PRO A 249 -4.01 3.71 14.26
C PRO A 249 -2.58 3.84 13.70
N LEU A 250 -1.88 2.73 13.41
CA LEU A 250 -0.50 2.81 12.94
C LEU A 250 -0.43 3.49 11.56
N ARG A 251 0.24 4.64 11.52
CA ARG A 251 0.47 5.45 10.32
C ARG A 251 1.82 5.09 9.72
N PHE A 252 1.80 4.27 8.69
CA PHE A 252 2.98 3.91 7.90
C PHE A 252 2.95 4.59 6.52
N VAL A 253 4.06 5.20 6.14
CA VAL A 253 4.28 5.78 4.80
C VAL A 253 5.67 5.40 4.30
N ARG A 254 5.75 4.65 3.20
CA ARG A 254 7.00 4.32 2.53
C ARG A 254 7.52 5.51 1.72
N GLN A 255 8.79 5.88 1.90
CA GLN A 255 9.44 6.89 1.07
C GLN A 255 9.82 6.32 -0.30
N CYS A 256 9.83 7.18 -1.32
CA CYS A 256 10.21 6.77 -2.67
C CYS A 256 11.69 6.41 -2.76
N HIS A 257 11.99 5.36 -3.52
CA HIS A 257 13.36 4.99 -3.85
C HIS A 257 13.45 4.48 -5.28
N ASP A 258 14.50 4.90 -5.98
CA ASP A 258 14.67 4.65 -7.42
C ASP A 258 14.78 3.17 -7.78
N ASP A 259 15.31 2.35 -6.88
CA ASP A 259 15.47 0.90 -7.08
C ASP A 259 14.27 0.09 -6.57
N TRP A 260 13.26 0.71 -5.92
CA TRP A 260 12.18 -0.04 -5.28
C TRP A 260 11.46 -0.98 -6.25
N SER A 261 11.01 -0.48 -7.41
CA SER A 261 10.28 -1.33 -8.37
C SER A 261 11.11 -2.50 -8.88
N ARG A 262 12.44 -2.31 -9.06
CA ARG A 262 13.35 -3.39 -9.44
C ARG A 262 13.44 -4.44 -8.32
N MET A 263 13.54 -4.00 -7.07
CA MET A 263 13.62 -4.87 -5.90
C MET A 263 12.30 -5.62 -5.69
N TRP A 264 11.16 -4.92 -5.76
CA TRP A 264 9.83 -5.51 -5.70
C TRP A 264 9.67 -6.63 -6.72
N GLN A 265 9.94 -6.35 -8.00
CA GLN A 265 9.84 -7.33 -9.07
C GLN A 265 10.80 -8.52 -8.85
N TYR A 266 12.03 -8.27 -8.42
CA TYR A 266 12.99 -9.33 -8.12
C TYR A 266 12.47 -10.24 -7.01
N TRP A 267 12.08 -9.69 -5.86
CA TRP A 267 11.60 -10.45 -4.72
C TRP A 267 10.29 -11.18 -5.03
N MET A 268 9.34 -10.53 -5.70
CA MET A 268 8.10 -11.16 -6.14
C MET A 268 8.36 -12.37 -7.04
N ARG A 269 9.33 -12.28 -7.98
CA ARG A 269 9.70 -13.40 -8.86
C ARG A 269 10.32 -14.58 -8.12
N VAL A 270 11.00 -14.35 -7.00
CA VAL A 270 11.53 -15.42 -6.13
C VAL A 270 10.53 -15.84 -5.04
N GLY A 271 9.27 -15.38 -5.12
CA GLY A 271 8.18 -15.78 -4.24
C GLY A 271 8.11 -15.01 -2.92
N PHE A 272 8.75 -13.84 -2.83
CA PHE A 272 8.74 -12.97 -1.65
C PHE A 272 8.05 -11.65 -1.96
N SER A 273 6.92 -11.40 -1.31
CA SER A 273 6.25 -10.11 -1.39
C SER A 273 6.79 -9.17 -0.30
N LEU A 274 7.17 -7.95 -0.69
CA LEU A 274 7.70 -6.98 0.26
C LEU A 274 6.55 -6.43 1.12
N SER A 275 6.64 -6.58 2.43
CA SER A 275 5.57 -6.14 3.34
C SER A 275 5.52 -4.63 3.55
N THR A 276 6.49 -3.91 2.99
CA THR A 276 6.77 -2.52 3.33
C THR A 276 6.59 -1.59 2.12
N HIS A 277 5.53 -1.79 1.32
CA HIS A 277 5.13 -0.90 0.22
C HIS A 277 4.02 0.06 0.64
N GLY A 278 3.83 1.09 -0.19
CA GLY A 278 2.74 2.05 -0.16
C GLY A 278 2.59 2.74 1.19
N CYS A 279 1.37 2.73 1.69
CA CYS A 279 1.03 3.24 3.01
C CYS A 279 -0.10 2.44 3.65
N SER A 280 -0.12 2.45 4.98
CA SER A 280 -1.28 1.96 5.76
C SER A 280 -2.51 2.85 5.52
N LEU A 281 -3.71 2.37 5.85
CA LEU A 281 -4.94 3.15 5.75
C LEU A 281 -4.86 4.46 6.55
N SER A 282 -4.42 4.40 7.81
CA SER A 282 -4.24 5.57 8.67
C SER A 282 -3.16 6.51 8.15
N GLY A 283 -2.09 5.98 7.56
CA GLY A 283 -1.06 6.77 6.89
C GLY A 283 -1.60 7.53 5.68
N ALA A 284 -2.42 6.88 4.85
CA ALA A 284 -3.08 7.54 3.72
C ALA A 284 -4.06 8.62 4.17
N LEU A 285 -4.90 8.34 5.17
CA LEU A 285 -5.81 9.35 5.71
C LEU A 285 -5.04 10.55 6.30
N ALA A 286 -3.99 10.28 7.07
CA ALA A 286 -3.12 11.31 7.64
C ALA A 286 -2.47 12.22 6.57
N GLU A 287 -2.04 11.67 5.44
CA GLU A 287 -1.48 12.47 4.34
C GLU A 287 -2.55 13.24 3.56
N LEU A 288 -3.69 12.61 3.27
CA LEU A 288 -4.72 13.17 2.39
C LEU A 288 -5.61 14.22 3.08
N THR A 289 -5.82 14.13 4.40
CA THR A 289 -6.58 15.11 5.18
C THR A 289 -6.00 16.52 5.12
N LYS A 290 -4.67 16.63 5.00
CA LYS A 290 -3.96 17.91 4.78
C LYS A 290 -4.45 18.65 3.52
N PHE A 291 -4.99 17.91 2.56
CA PHE A 291 -5.53 18.43 1.30
C PHE A 291 -7.07 18.46 1.25
N GLY A 292 -7.75 18.22 2.39
CA GLY A 292 -9.20 18.29 2.50
C GLY A 292 -9.94 17.05 2.00
N TYR A 293 -9.29 15.88 2.06
CA TYR A 293 -9.92 14.59 1.73
C TYR A 293 -10.23 13.81 3.00
N SER A 294 -11.32 13.04 2.96
CA SER A 294 -11.70 12.09 4.00
C SER A 294 -11.88 10.69 3.39
N LEU A 295 -11.65 9.65 4.18
CA LEU A 295 -11.94 8.27 3.78
C LEU A 295 -13.43 8.12 3.56
N PHE A 296 -13.83 7.75 2.35
CA PHE A 296 -15.24 7.59 1.97
C PHE A 296 -15.70 6.14 2.05
N ARG A 297 -14.88 5.21 1.55
CA ARG A 297 -15.13 3.77 1.56
C ARG A 297 -13.87 2.97 1.27
N VAL A 298 -13.99 1.66 1.44
CA VAL A 298 -13.10 0.65 0.86
C VAL A 298 -13.92 -0.13 -0.17
N ALA A 299 -13.34 -0.44 -1.32
CA ALA A 299 -14.00 -1.27 -2.32
C ALA A 299 -12.97 -2.16 -3.02
N GLY A 300 -13.45 -3.27 -3.57
CA GLY A 300 -12.60 -4.32 -4.09
C GLY A 300 -11.69 -4.96 -3.04
N HIS A 301 -10.58 -5.52 -3.51
CA HIS A 301 -9.72 -6.35 -2.69
C HIS A 301 -8.69 -5.55 -1.89
N VAL A 302 -8.32 -4.34 -2.32
CA VAL A 302 -7.20 -3.60 -1.69
C VAL A 302 -7.32 -2.08 -1.69
N ASN A 303 -8.27 -1.47 -2.42
CA ASN A 303 -8.26 -0.02 -2.63
C ASN A 303 -9.17 0.77 -1.67
N ALA A 304 -8.64 1.87 -1.15
CA ALA A 304 -9.40 2.87 -0.41
C ALA A 304 -9.79 4.05 -1.32
N PHE A 305 -11.00 4.54 -1.10
CA PHE A 305 -11.57 5.68 -1.83
C PHE A 305 -11.66 6.86 -0.88
N PHE A 306 -11.05 7.97 -1.25
CA PHE A 306 -11.08 9.22 -0.52
C PHE A 306 -11.81 10.27 -1.34
N VAL A 307 -12.61 11.11 -0.70
CA VAL A 307 -13.37 12.15 -1.40
C VAL A 307 -13.01 13.52 -0.87
N HIS A 308 -12.91 14.49 -1.77
CA HIS A 308 -12.66 15.88 -1.40
C HIS A 308 -13.90 16.48 -0.73
N ARG A 309 -13.70 17.32 0.29
CA ARG A 309 -14.78 17.99 1.04
C ARG A 309 -15.80 18.72 0.17
N ASP A 310 -15.40 19.24 -0.99
CA ASP A 310 -16.29 19.97 -1.91
C ASP A 310 -17.36 19.09 -2.56
N VAL A 311 -17.12 17.79 -2.69
CA VAL A 311 -18.07 16.83 -3.27
C VAL A 311 -18.70 15.91 -2.22
N ALA A 312 -18.10 15.82 -1.03
CA ALA A 312 -18.56 15.01 0.10
C ALA A 312 -20.07 15.09 0.33
N ALA A 313 -20.63 16.29 0.48
CA ALA A 313 -22.05 16.47 0.75
C ALA A 313 -22.95 15.92 -0.37
N SER A 314 -22.54 16.09 -1.63
CA SER A 314 -23.27 15.57 -2.79
C SER A 314 -23.22 14.05 -2.90
N LEU A 315 -22.21 13.42 -2.28
CA LEU A 315 -22.10 11.97 -2.16
C LEU A 315 -22.75 11.43 -0.88
N GLY A 316 -23.46 12.26 -0.10
CA GLY A 316 -24.11 11.88 1.15
C GLY A 316 -23.19 11.88 2.36
N GLY A 317 -22.10 12.65 2.34
CA GLY A 317 -21.07 12.71 3.38
C GLY A 317 -19.78 12.01 2.98
N ALA A 318 -18.74 12.08 3.81
CA ALA A 318 -17.40 11.59 3.48
C ALA A 318 -16.60 11.00 4.65
N GLU A 319 -17.19 10.89 5.84
CA GLU A 319 -16.44 10.43 7.02
C GLU A 319 -16.93 9.04 7.39
N VAL A 320 -16.11 8.04 7.11
CA VAL A 320 -16.23 6.70 7.69
C VAL A 320 -15.10 6.48 8.70
N ASP A 321 -15.37 5.65 9.69
CA ASP A 321 -14.38 5.25 10.68
C ASP A 321 -13.37 4.27 10.04
N GLU A 322 -12.11 4.71 9.88
CA GLU A 322 -11.04 3.90 9.30
C GLU A 322 -10.78 2.61 10.08
N VAL A 323 -10.99 2.62 11.41
CA VAL A 323 -10.86 1.43 12.26
C VAL A 323 -11.93 0.42 11.90
N SER A 324 -13.17 0.87 11.80
CA SER A 324 -14.30 0.03 11.36
C SER A 324 -14.04 -0.53 9.95
N CYS A 325 -13.63 0.33 9.01
CA CYS A 325 -13.33 -0.11 7.64
C CYS A 325 -12.21 -1.13 7.58
N PHE A 326 -11.13 -0.91 8.33
CA PHE A 326 -10.04 -1.89 8.42
C PHE A 326 -10.51 -3.21 9.01
N ASN A 327 -11.31 -3.19 10.08
CA ASN A 327 -11.81 -4.41 10.69
C ASN A 327 -12.70 -5.22 9.76
N GLN A 328 -13.53 -4.56 8.95
CA GLN A 328 -14.37 -5.24 7.95
C GLN A 328 -13.51 -5.83 6.83
N ALA A 329 -12.59 -5.05 6.26
CA ALA A 329 -11.63 -5.54 5.26
C ALA A 329 -10.78 -6.70 5.81
N TRP A 330 -10.43 -6.66 7.10
CA TRP A 330 -9.68 -7.73 7.75
C TRP A 330 -10.43 -9.07 7.82
N GLN A 331 -11.77 -9.08 7.76
CA GLN A 331 -12.52 -10.33 7.70
C GLN A 331 -12.60 -10.90 6.28
N GLU A 332 -12.33 -10.10 5.26
CA GLU A 332 -12.34 -10.54 3.88
C GLU A 332 -11.10 -11.38 3.55
N SER A 333 -11.32 -12.61 3.09
CA SER A 333 -10.25 -13.54 2.71
C SER A 333 -9.49 -13.09 1.47
N SER A 334 -10.06 -12.16 0.70
CA SER A 334 -9.49 -11.66 -0.55
C SER A 334 -8.48 -10.52 -0.35
N VAL A 335 -8.42 -9.94 0.85
CA VAL A 335 -7.45 -8.89 1.18
C VAL A 335 -6.07 -9.50 1.36
N THR A 336 -5.15 -9.14 0.47
CA THR A 336 -3.75 -9.56 0.52
C THR A 336 -3.07 -8.98 1.76
N ARG A 337 -2.41 -9.85 2.53
CA ARG A 337 -1.66 -9.48 3.73
C ARG A 337 -0.24 -9.98 3.56
N TYR A 338 0.70 -9.06 3.71
CA TYR A 338 2.11 -9.31 3.46
C TYR A 338 2.88 -9.57 4.75
N VAL A 339 2.20 -9.50 5.89
CA VAL A 339 2.72 -9.87 7.21
C VAL A 339 1.87 -10.99 7.78
N HIS A 340 2.50 -11.90 8.51
CA HIS A 340 1.80 -13.00 9.17
C HIS A 340 0.72 -12.46 10.13
N TRP A 341 -0.49 -13.02 10.05
CA TRP A 341 -1.68 -12.52 10.75
C TRP A 341 -1.51 -12.39 12.27
N ARG A 342 -0.67 -13.23 12.90
CA ARG A 342 -0.38 -13.11 14.35
C ARG A 342 0.30 -11.79 14.70
N LEU A 343 1.30 -11.37 13.93
CA LEU A 343 1.98 -10.10 14.17
C LEU A 343 0.99 -8.94 14.00
N ILE A 344 0.16 -8.99 12.95
CA ILE A 344 -0.87 -7.99 12.72
C ILE A 344 -1.90 -7.97 13.87
N HIS A 345 -2.30 -9.15 14.36
CA HIS A 345 -3.20 -9.30 15.50
C HIS A 345 -2.59 -8.72 16.78
N ASP A 346 -1.30 -8.98 17.04
CA ASP A 346 -0.57 -8.44 18.18
C ASP A 346 -0.47 -6.91 18.10
N TRP A 347 -0.20 -6.35 16.91
CA TRP A 347 -0.18 -4.90 16.69
C TRP A 347 -1.57 -4.27 16.90
N ARG A 348 -2.62 -4.98 16.48
CA ARG A 348 -4.01 -4.54 16.63
C ARG A 348 -4.50 -4.56 18.07
N THR A 349 -4.07 -5.55 18.86
CA THR A 349 -4.61 -5.81 20.21
C THR A 349 -3.67 -5.40 21.35
N GLY A 350 -2.37 -5.23 21.09
CA GLY A 350 -1.36 -4.85 22.07
C GLY A 350 -1.36 -3.35 22.42
N SER A 351 -0.35 -2.86 23.13
CA SER A 351 -0.17 -1.42 23.36
C SER A 351 0.33 -0.71 22.08
N VAL A 352 0.09 0.60 21.94
CA VAL A 352 0.56 1.38 20.78
C VAL A 352 2.08 1.34 20.73
N VAL A 353 2.72 1.52 21.87
CA VAL A 353 4.17 1.58 21.99
C VAL A 353 4.79 0.24 21.61
N ASP A 354 4.23 -0.87 22.07
CA ASP A 354 4.71 -2.21 21.69
C ASP A 354 4.48 -2.48 20.20
N ALA A 355 3.31 -2.09 19.67
CA ALA A 355 3.01 -2.24 18.25
C ALA A 355 4.00 -1.43 17.38
N LEU A 356 4.26 -0.16 17.73
CA LEU A 356 5.26 0.68 17.06
C LEU A 356 6.65 0.06 17.11
N ASN A 357 7.11 -0.33 18.31
CA ASN A 357 8.43 -0.95 18.49
C ASN A 357 8.56 -2.25 17.69
N HIS A 358 7.51 -3.08 17.69
CA HIS A 358 7.49 -4.33 16.94
C HIS A 358 7.47 -4.09 15.43
N VAL A 359 6.64 -3.19 14.92
CA VAL A 359 6.60 -2.86 13.50
C VAL A 359 7.94 -2.30 13.06
N TRP A 360 8.49 -1.33 13.80
CA TRP A 360 9.78 -0.72 13.51
C TRP A 360 10.90 -1.78 13.46
N GLY A 361 11.06 -2.56 14.53
CA GLY A 361 12.08 -3.60 14.61
C GLY A 361 11.93 -4.67 13.53
N ASN A 362 10.71 -5.11 13.25
CA ASN A 362 10.44 -6.13 12.23
C ASN A 362 10.71 -5.59 10.82
N PHE A 363 10.26 -4.38 10.50
CA PHE A 363 10.44 -3.79 9.17
C PHE A 363 11.90 -3.40 8.93
N THR A 364 12.60 -2.82 9.90
CA THR A 364 14.04 -2.57 9.78
C THR A 364 14.82 -3.87 9.57
N SER A 365 14.48 -4.93 10.32
CA SER A 365 15.13 -6.24 10.15
C SER A 365 14.84 -6.84 8.78
N TYR A 366 13.58 -6.78 8.34
CA TYR A 366 13.13 -7.22 7.03
C TYR A 366 13.88 -6.47 5.93
N ASP A 367 13.85 -5.15 5.95
CA ASP A 367 14.54 -4.31 4.97
C ASP A 367 16.06 -4.58 4.98
N SER A 368 16.69 -4.76 6.14
CA SER A 368 18.12 -5.13 6.22
C SER A 368 18.43 -6.47 5.56
N ILE A 369 17.61 -7.49 5.83
CA ILE A 369 17.75 -8.83 5.26
C ILE A 369 17.69 -8.80 3.73
N PHE A 370 16.77 -8.03 3.18
CA PHE A 370 16.54 -7.92 1.74
C PHE A 370 17.38 -6.81 1.07
N ASN A 371 18.33 -6.23 1.82
CA ASN A 371 19.21 -5.13 1.39
C ASN A 371 18.44 -3.88 0.92
N ILE A 372 17.29 -3.62 1.56
CA ILE A 372 16.37 -2.48 1.41
C ILE A 372 16.61 -1.42 2.49
N SER A 373 17.55 -1.63 3.42
CA SER A 373 17.79 -0.77 4.60
C SER A 373 18.13 0.69 4.30
N HIS A 374 18.31 1.05 3.03
CA HIS A 374 18.54 2.42 2.57
C HIS A 374 17.24 3.15 2.20
N ILE A 375 16.07 2.49 2.29
CA ILE A 375 14.79 3.06 1.92
C ILE A 375 14.05 3.49 3.18
N PRO A 376 13.94 4.80 3.46
CA PRO A 376 13.26 5.26 4.66
C PRO A 376 11.76 4.96 4.62
N PHE A 377 11.17 4.86 5.79
CA PHE A 377 9.72 4.91 6.00
C PHE A 377 9.44 5.81 7.19
N ALA A 378 8.26 6.42 7.20
CA ALA A 378 7.72 7.06 8.39
C ALA A 378 6.77 6.07 9.09
N LEU A 379 6.84 6.03 10.42
CA LEU A 379 5.93 5.26 11.25
C LEU A 379 5.52 6.13 12.45
N ALA A 380 4.22 6.33 12.61
CA ALA A 380 3.61 7.10 13.69
C ALA A 380 2.29 6.45 14.12
N VAL A 381 1.59 7.10 15.04
CA VAL A 381 0.23 6.78 15.49
C VAL A 381 -0.62 8.02 15.31
#